data_AF-A0A3M1H219-F1
#
_entry.id   AF-A0A3M1H219-F1
#
_cell.length_a   1.000
_cell.length_b   1.000
_cell.length_c   1.000
_cell.angle_alpha   90.00
_cell.angle_beta   90.00
_cell.angle_gamma   90.00
#
_symmetry.space_group_name_H-M   'P 1'
#
loop_
_entity.id
_entity.type
_entity.pdbx_description
1 polymer ?
#
loop_
_entity_poly.entity_id
_entity_poly.type
_entity_poly.pdbx_seq_one_letter_code
_entity_poly.pdbx_strand_id
1 'polypeptide(L)'
;MKRKRRVKRMKNWKNWMVLGFFFIGMTLYYLIIPPHVKSQTISVGKWEYRVVLLDYSQYSKTPEFRKLLKDKNSTPTQANLQFIQKILNKFGSQGWELVQVVVPKSRIRNFIYFYFKRLKT
;
A
#
# COMPACT_ATOMS: atom_id res chain seq x y z
N MET A 1 69.09 -12.21 0.27
CA MET A 1 68.36 -13.24 -0.53
C MET A 1 67.13 -13.71 0.23
N LYS A 2 65.92 -13.22 -0.11
CA LYS A 2 64.62 -13.95 -0.12
C LYS A 2 63.47 -12.97 -0.42
N ARG A 3 62.51 -13.49 -1.19
CA ARG A 3 61.68 -12.80 -2.19
C ARG A 3 60.42 -12.15 -1.62
N LYS A 4 60.11 -10.94 -2.13
CA LYS A 4 58.80 -10.27 -2.08
C LYS A 4 57.69 -11.21 -2.55
N ARG A 5 56.63 -11.41 -1.75
CA ARG A 5 55.33 -11.88 -2.24
C ARG A 5 54.30 -10.76 -2.07
N ARG A 6 54.15 -9.96 -3.14
CA ARG A 6 53.01 -9.05 -3.31
C ARG A 6 51.78 -9.92 -3.55
N VAL A 7 50.84 -9.95 -2.61
CA VAL A 7 49.52 -10.53 -2.85
C VAL A 7 48.69 -9.48 -3.57
N LYS A 8 48.50 -9.72 -4.86
CA LYS A 8 47.63 -8.98 -5.77
C LYS A 8 46.19 -9.43 -5.48
N ARG A 9 45.42 -8.65 -4.71
CA ARG A 9 43.94 -8.75 -4.68
C ARG A 9 43.33 -7.41 -5.00
N MET A 10 43.21 -7.16 -6.29
CA MET A 10 42.23 -6.21 -6.83
C MET A 10 41.10 -7.00 -7.48
N LYS A 11 39.93 -6.35 -7.55
CA LYS A 11 38.68 -6.72 -8.23
C LYS A 11 37.86 -7.78 -7.51
N ASN A 12 36.89 -7.30 -6.70
CA ASN A 12 35.50 -7.77 -6.75
C ASN A 12 34.52 -6.92 -5.90
N TRP A 13 34.82 -5.65 -5.63
CA TRP A 13 33.91 -4.79 -4.86
C TRP A 13 32.76 -4.17 -5.67
N LYS A 14 32.81 -4.20 -7.01
CA LYS A 14 31.75 -3.60 -7.85
C LYS A 14 30.47 -4.45 -7.95
N ASN A 15 30.52 -5.77 -7.71
CA ASN A 15 29.32 -6.61 -7.83
C ASN A 15 28.42 -6.58 -6.59
N TRP A 16 28.92 -6.14 -5.44
CA TRP A 16 28.14 -6.07 -4.19
C TRP A 16 27.28 -4.80 -4.10
N MET A 17 27.59 -3.75 -4.87
CA MET A 17 26.76 -2.54 -4.93
C MET A 17 25.51 -2.72 -5.81
N VAL A 18 25.54 -3.58 -6.82
CA VAL A 18 24.39 -3.76 -7.74
C VAL A 18 23.27 -4.60 -7.12
N LEU A 19 23.61 -5.55 -6.23
CA LEU A 19 22.62 -6.33 -5.48
C LEU A 19 21.91 -5.53 -4.37
N GLY A 20 22.55 -4.48 -3.83
CA GLY A 20 21.95 -3.63 -2.79
C GLY A 20 20.79 -2.76 -3.29
N PHE A 21 20.84 -2.32 -4.55
CA PHE A 21 19.79 -1.45 -5.13
C PHE A 21 18.52 -2.21 -5.54
N PHE A 22 18.62 -3.50 -5.88
CA PHE A 22 17.45 -4.30 -6.25
C PHE A 22 16.51 -4.59 -5.06
N PHE A 23 17.04 -4.66 -3.84
CA PHE A 23 16.24 -4.91 -2.64
C PHE A 23 15.53 -3.65 -2.09
N ILE A 24 16.05 -2.45 -2.38
CA ILE A 24 15.45 -1.19 -1.93
C ILE A 24 14.23 -0.82 -2.80
N GLY A 25 14.25 -1.14 -4.10
CA GLY A 25 13.09 -0.91 -4.98
C GLY A 25 11.90 -1.83 -4.69
N MET A 26 12.15 -3.09 -4.33
CA MET A 26 11.09 -4.10 -4.15
C MET A 26 10.42 -4.05 -2.77
N THR A 27 11.06 -3.43 -1.76
CA THR A 27 10.46 -3.24 -0.42
C THR A 27 9.51 -2.04 -0.35
N LEU A 28 9.67 -1.04 -1.23
CA LEU A 28 8.77 0.11 -1.30
C LEU A 28 7.43 -0.19 -2.00
N TYR A 29 7.39 -1.18 -2.90
CA TYR A 29 6.16 -1.50 -3.63
C TYR A 29 5.11 -2.21 -2.77
N TYR A 30 5.55 -3.04 -1.81
CA TYR A 30 4.66 -3.73 -0.86
C TYR A 30 4.12 -2.84 0.26
N LEU A 31 4.66 -1.62 0.43
CA LEU A 31 4.21 -0.70 1.48
C LEU A 31 2.93 0.06 1.12
N ILE A 32 2.50 -0.01 -0.14
CA ILE A 32 1.52 0.95 -0.64
C ILE A 32 0.09 0.44 -0.44
N ILE A 33 -0.21 -0.85 -0.58
CA ILE A 33 -1.57 -1.38 -0.37
C ILE A 33 -1.57 -2.28 0.86
N PRO A 34 -2.31 -1.91 1.92
CA PRO A 34 -2.25 -2.68 3.13
C PRO A 34 -3.10 -3.97 2.92
N PRO A 35 -2.63 -5.15 3.37
CA PRO A 35 -3.06 -6.48 2.86
C PRO A 35 -4.53 -6.87 3.13
N HIS A 36 -5.25 -6.05 3.87
CA HIS A 36 -6.67 -6.17 4.24
C HIS A 36 -7.59 -5.41 3.29
N VAL A 37 -7.02 -4.74 2.29
CA VAL A 37 -7.76 -4.06 1.24
C VAL A 37 -7.81 -4.98 0.04
N LYS A 38 -8.91 -5.71 -0.12
CA LYS A 38 -9.14 -6.52 -1.33
C LYS A 38 -9.52 -5.56 -2.44
N SER A 39 -8.78 -5.58 -3.54
CA SER A 39 -9.12 -4.77 -4.71
C SER A 39 -9.14 -5.61 -5.98
N GLN A 40 -10.12 -5.35 -6.83
CA GLN A 40 -10.25 -5.97 -8.14
C GLN A 40 -10.30 -4.86 -9.19
N THR A 41 -9.54 -5.01 -10.27
CA THR A 41 -9.49 -4.04 -11.36
C THR A 41 -10.01 -4.69 -12.64
N ILE A 42 -10.86 -3.97 -13.37
CA ILE A 42 -11.41 -4.40 -14.66
C ILE A 42 -11.23 -3.24 -15.65
N SER A 43 -10.78 -3.53 -16.86
CA SER A 43 -10.65 -2.53 -17.92
C SER A 43 -11.77 -2.68 -18.94
N VAL A 44 -12.45 -1.58 -19.27
CA VAL A 44 -13.55 -1.54 -20.26
C VAL A 44 -13.31 -0.35 -21.20
N GLY A 45 -12.91 -0.65 -22.44
CA GLY A 45 -12.56 0.38 -23.43
C GLY A 45 -11.41 1.27 -22.96
N LYS A 46 -11.66 2.59 -22.92
CA LYS A 46 -10.68 3.61 -22.46
C LYS A 46 -10.63 3.79 -20.95
N TRP A 47 -11.46 3.06 -20.19
CA TRP A 47 -11.60 3.23 -18.75
C TRP A 47 -11.08 2.00 -18.00
N GLU A 48 -10.45 2.24 -16.87
CA GLU A 48 -10.15 1.23 -15.86
C GLU A 48 -11.03 1.49 -14.65
N TYR A 49 -11.67 0.44 -14.16
CA TYR A 49 -12.50 0.44 -12.97
C TYR A 49 -11.82 -0.38 -11.89
N ARG A 50 -11.87 0.09 -10.65
CA ARG A 50 -11.31 -0.62 -9.51
C ARG A 50 -12.30 -0.63 -8.36
N VAL A 51 -12.62 -1.82 -7.85
CA VAL A 51 -13.41 -1.99 -6.64
C VAL A 51 -12.48 -2.26 -5.49
N VAL A 52 -12.69 -1.58 -4.37
CA VAL A 52 -11.89 -1.69 -3.16
C VAL A 52 -12.83 -2.03 -2.01
N LEU A 53 -12.69 -3.23 -1.47
CA LEU A 53 -13.39 -3.67 -0.27
C LEU A 53 -12.56 -3.32 0.96
N LEU A 54 -13.21 -2.59 1.86
CA LEU A 54 -12.71 -2.23 3.17
C LEU A 54 -13.50 -2.97 4.25
N ASP A 55 -12.81 -3.83 5.01
CA ASP A 55 -13.40 -4.66 6.07
C ASP A 55 -12.90 -4.23 7.47
N TYR A 56 -13.79 -3.64 8.27
CA TYR A 56 -13.46 -3.15 9.62
C TYR A 56 -12.85 -4.23 10.50
N SER A 57 -13.33 -5.47 10.43
CA SER A 57 -12.80 -6.55 11.25
C SER A 57 -11.35 -6.90 10.92
N GLN A 58 -10.90 -6.56 9.71
CA GLN A 58 -9.52 -6.76 9.26
C GLN A 58 -8.66 -5.53 9.50
N TYR A 59 -9.08 -4.34 9.02
CA TYR A 59 -8.21 -3.17 9.14
C TYR A 59 -8.10 -2.63 10.56
N SER A 60 -9.10 -2.86 11.43
CA SER A 60 -9.02 -2.46 12.85
C SER A 60 -7.87 -3.15 13.61
N LYS A 61 -7.44 -4.33 13.15
CA LYS A 61 -6.34 -5.09 13.74
C LYS A 61 -4.96 -4.59 13.32
N THR A 62 -4.90 -3.66 12.36
CA THR A 62 -3.65 -3.26 11.73
C THR A 62 -2.88 -2.27 12.59
N PRO A 63 -1.55 -2.25 12.48
CA PRO A 63 -0.74 -1.26 13.20
C PRO A 63 -1.07 0.16 12.75
N GLU A 64 -1.47 0.37 11.50
CA GLU A 64 -1.86 1.68 10.98
C GLU A 64 -3.11 2.21 11.69
N PHE A 65 -4.17 1.40 11.76
CA PHE A 65 -5.39 1.81 12.45
C PHE A 65 -5.17 1.97 13.96
N ARG A 66 -4.38 1.08 14.57
CA ARG A 66 -4.01 1.20 15.99
C ARG A 66 -3.19 2.46 16.28
N LYS A 67 -2.39 2.95 15.34
CA LYS A 67 -1.69 4.24 15.47
C LYS A 67 -2.70 5.39 15.51
N LEU A 68 -3.72 5.36 14.67
CA LEU A 68 -4.78 6.37 14.67
C LEU A 68 -5.53 6.37 16.01
N LEU A 69 -5.82 5.20 16.59
CA LEU A 69 -6.48 5.07 17.91
C LEU A 69 -5.60 5.50 19.11
N LYS A 70 -4.28 5.47 18.96
CA LYS A 70 -3.35 5.85 20.04
C LYS A 70 -3.22 7.36 20.19
N ASP A 71 -3.75 8.13 19.25
CA ASP A 71 -3.80 9.57 19.36
C ASP A 71 -4.79 9.94 20.48
N LYS A 72 -4.31 10.65 21.51
CA LYS A 72 -4.98 10.80 22.83
C LYS A 72 -6.38 11.42 22.76
N ASN A 73 -6.72 12.07 21.64
CA ASN A 73 -8.00 12.75 21.42
C ASN A 73 -8.88 12.05 20.37
N SER A 74 -8.45 10.90 19.84
CA SER A 74 -9.16 10.22 18.76
C SER A 74 -10.24 9.28 19.29
N THR A 75 -11.49 9.56 18.93
CA THR A 75 -12.58 8.58 19.10
C THR A 75 -12.44 7.46 18.05
N PRO A 76 -12.97 6.25 18.30
CA PRO A 76 -12.97 5.17 17.30
C PRO A 76 -13.60 5.60 15.96
N THR A 77 -14.62 6.45 15.99
CA THR A 77 -15.26 7.03 14.81
C THR A 77 -14.31 7.95 14.04
N GLN A 78 -13.57 8.83 14.72
CA GLN A 78 -12.59 9.70 14.07
C GLN A 78 -11.44 8.92 13.46
N ALA A 79 -10.90 7.93 14.18
CA ALA A 79 -9.87 7.04 13.64
C ALA A 79 -10.36 6.31 12.38
N ASN A 80 -11.64 5.92 12.35
CA ASN A 80 -12.26 5.31 11.18
C ASN A 80 -12.33 6.26 9.97
N LEU A 81 -12.81 7.49 10.19
CA LEU A 81 -12.88 8.51 9.14
C LEU A 81 -11.48 8.86 8.62
N GLN A 82 -10.49 9.00 9.50
CA GLN A 82 -9.10 9.27 9.11
C GLN A 82 -8.52 8.12 8.27
N PHE A 83 -8.80 6.87 8.64
CA PHE A 83 -8.35 5.71 7.87
C PHE A 83 -8.98 5.68 6.47
N ILE A 84 -10.30 5.92 6.38
CA ILE A 84 -11.01 6.02 5.10
C ILE A 84 -10.43 7.15 4.26
N GLN A 85 -10.22 8.34 4.85
CA GLN A 85 -9.65 9.49 4.16
C GLN A 85 -8.25 9.19 3.61
N LYS A 86 -7.40 8.49 4.39
CA LYS A 86 -6.07 8.06 3.94
C LYS A 86 -6.16 7.18 2.69
N ILE A 87 -7.12 6.25 2.65
CA ILE A 87 -7.35 5.38 1.49
C ILE A 87 -7.79 6.20 0.29
N LEU A 88 -8.80 7.07 0.44
CA LEU A 88 -9.32 7.91 -0.64
C LEU A 88 -8.23 8.82 -1.21
N ASN A 89 -7.46 9.49 -0.35
CA ASN A 89 -6.36 10.36 -0.76
C ASN A 89 -5.30 9.61 -1.55
N LYS A 90 -4.96 8.40 -1.12
CA LYS A 90 -3.97 7.57 -1.81
C LYS A 90 -4.46 7.20 -3.22
N PHE A 91 -5.71 6.78 -3.38
CA PHE A 91 -6.26 6.48 -4.70
C PHE A 91 -6.39 7.74 -5.57
N GLY A 92 -6.82 8.87 -4.99
CA GLY A 92 -6.84 10.17 -5.66
C GLY A 92 -5.47 10.58 -6.20
N SER A 93 -4.41 10.44 -5.39
CA SER A 93 -3.03 10.73 -5.83
C SER A 93 -2.52 9.83 -6.96
N GLN A 94 -3.16 8.67 -7.16
CA GLN A 94 -2.85 7.71 -8.23
C GLN A 94 -3.71 7.94 -9.49
N GLY A 95 -4.48 9.04 -9.53
CA GLY A 95 -5.37 9.38 -10.65
C GLY A 95 -6.68 8.58 -10.67
N TRP A 96 -7.04 7.91 -9.57
CA TRP A 96 -8.33 7.23 -9.47
C TRP A 96 -9.40 8.19 -8.96
N GLU A 97 -10.52 8.27 -9.67
CA GLU A 97 -11.70 9.02 -9.31
C GLU A 97 -12.68 8.12 -8.57
N LEU A 98 -13.20 8.58 -7.43
CA LEU A 98 -14.25 7.87 -6.70
C LEU A 98 -15.59 8.03 -7.43
N VAL A 99 -16.24 6.91 -7.76
CA VAL A 99 -17.51 6.86 -8.49
C VAL A 99 -18.67 6.57 -7.55
N GLN A 100 -18.49 5.59 -6.67
CA GLN A 100 -19.57 5.10 -5.81
C GLN A 100 -19.02 4.56 -4.50
N VAL A 101 -19.80 4.74 -3.44
CA VAL A 101 -19.59 4.09 -2.14
C VAL A 101 -20.81 3.22 -1.84
N VAL A 102 -20.59 1.94 -1.55
CA VAL A 102 -21.66 1.02 -1.15
C VAL A 102 -21.36 0.50 0.25
N VAL A 103 -22.27 0.79 1.17
CA VAL A 103 -22.25 0.28 2.55
C VAL A 103 -23.43 -0.69 2.68
N PRO A 104 -23.17 -2.01 2.74
CA PRO A 104 -24.24 -3.00 2.91
C PRO A 104 -24.97 -2.75 4.23
N LYS A 105 -26.31 -2.79 4.22
CA LYS A 105 -27.14 -2.61 5.43
C LYS A 105 -27.05 -3.77 6.45
N SER A 106 -26.14 -4.73 6.25
CA SER A 106 -26.04 -5.90 7.12
C SER A 106 -25.48 -5.51 8.48
N ARG A 107 -26.22 -5.83 9.55
CA ARG A 107 -25.79 -5.60 10.95
C ARG A 107 -24.57 -6.44 11.37
N ILE A 108 -24.23 -7.48 10.61
CA ILE A 108 -23.24 -8.49 11.03
C ILE A 108 -21.84 -8.13 10.54
N ARG A 109 -21.70 -7.35 9.47
CA ARG A 109 -20.40 -7.10 8.84
C ARG A 109 -20.25 -5.64 8.41
N ASN A 110 -19.30 -4.96 9.04
CA ASN A 110 -18.92 -3.57 8.74
C ASN A 110 -17.98 -3.53 7.51
N PHE A 111 -18.58 -3.67 6.33
CA PHE A 111 -17.90 -3.56 5.05
C PHE A 111 -18.23 -2.24 4.35
N ILE A 112 -17.26 -1.71 3.61
CA ILE A 112 -17.45 -0.59 2.70
C ILE A 112 -16.82 -0.96 1.37
N TYR A 113 -17.56 -0.80 0.27
CA TYR A 113 -17.03 -0.93 -1.08
C TYR A 113 -16.85 0.46 -1.67
N PHE A 114 -15.64 0.76 -2.12
CA PHE A 114 -15.32 1.93 -2.92
C PHE A 114 -15.13 1.53 -4.37
N TYR A 115 -15.88 2.16 -5.26
CA TYR A 115 -15.76 1.99 -6.70
C TYR A 115 -15.02 3.19 -7.26
N PHE A 116 -13.91 2.92 -7.93
CA PHE A 116 -13.09 3.93 -8.57
C PHE A 116 -13.07 3.73 -10.09
N LYS A 117 -12.83 4.81 -10.82
CA LYS A 117 -12.51 4.78 -12.26
C LYS A 117 -11.29 5.62 -12.55
N ARG A 118 -10.59 5.33 -13.64
CA ARG A 118 -9.59 6.22 -14.25
C ARG A 118 -9.51 5.99 -15.75
N LEU A 119 -8.98 6.97 -16.48
CA LEU A 119 -8.61 6.76 -17.87
C LEU A 119 -7.43 5.79 -17.95
N LYS A 120 -7.50 4.86 -18.91
CA LYS A 120 -6.40 4.00 -19.26
C LYS A 120 -5.36 4.84 -20.00
N THR A 121 -4.30 5.22 -19.29
CA THR A 121 -3.06 5.78 -19.86
C THR A 121 -2.27 4.72 -20.59
#